data_AF-A0A2E0UQA9-F1
#
_entry.id   AF-A0A2E0UQA9-F1
#
_cell.length_a   1.000
_cell.length_b   1.000
_cell.length_c   1.000
_cell.angle_alpha   90.00
_cell.angle_beta   90.00
_cell.angle_gamma   90.00
#
_symmetry.space_group_name_H-M   'P 1'
#
loop_
_entity.id
_entity.type
_entity.pdbx_description
1 polymer ?
#
loop_
_entity_poly.entity_id
_entity_poly.type
_entity_poly.pdbx_seq_one_letter_code
_entity_poly.pdbx_strand_id
1 'polypeptide(L)'
;MVTNDSNFQHELQIEFLKALHDEKIKTQSERAAYTTSKFAFITGLFGLGALKIGEINFGWLLYFIPLVAIGYDLYIRASDLSIKKIGAFLRTHSTSETSDIEKSWEHFSTQYRDKLAQLATTLFTTFIIVAAAAFIYAQQEDLKSAGFWTIFLIWLFISLISNVLLWKSHRDQIRKLDELKS
;
A
#
# COMPACT_ATOMS: atom_id res chain seq x y z
N MET A 1 -12.87 45.75 18.89
CA MET A 1 -12.12 44.56 19.33
C MET A 1 -12.60 43.25 18.69
N VAL A 2 -13.73 43.21 17.97
CA VAL A 2 -14.26 41.98 17.32
C VAL A 2 -13.56 41.65 15.98
N THR A 3 -12.99 42.64 15.29
CA THR A 3 -12.32 42.48 13.98
C THR A 3 -10.99 41.73 14.02
N ASN A 4 -10.32 41.68 15.17
CA ASN A 4 -9.01 41.01 15.28
C ASN A 4 -9.15 39.48 15.41
N ASP A 5 -10.27 39.03 15.97
CA ASP A 5 -10.54 37.61 16.22
C ASP A 5 -10.97 36.89 14.93
N SER A 6 -11.81 37.51 14.08
CA SER A 6 -12.20 36.90 12.80
C SER A 6 -11.03 36.76 11.82
N ASN A 7 -10.13 37.74 11.79
CA ASN A 7 -8.93 37.70 10.93
C ASN A 7 -7.96 36.61 11.40
N PHE A 8 -7.77 36.48 12.72
CA PHE A 8 -6.93 35.43 13.30
C PHE A 8 -7.48 34.02 13.01
N GLN A 9 -8.80 33.80 13.16
CA GLN A 9 -9.44 32.52 12.83
C GLN A 9 -9.31 32.17 11.34
N HIS A 10 -9.42 33.17 10.46
CA HIS A 10 -9.26 32.98 9.02
C HIS A 10 -7.81 32.63 8.64
N GLU A 11 -6.81 33.27 9.27
CA GLU A 11 -5.39 32.91 9.09
C GLU A 11 -5.09 31.47 9.54
N LEU A 12 -5.63 31.06 10.69
CA LEU A 12 -5.48 29.70 11.22
C LEU A 12 -6.07 28.64 10.27
N GLN A 13 -7.22 28.93 9.65
CA GLN A 13 -7.84 28.04 8.67
C GLN A 13 -7.01 27.89 7.40
N ILE A 14 -6.45 28.99 6.89
CA ILE A 14 -5.55 28.97 5.74
C ILE A 14 -4.30 28.14 6.06
N GLU A 15 -3.72 28.33 7.25
CA GLU A 15 -2.55 27.58 7.69
C GLU A 15 -2.86 26.09 7.81
N PHE A 16 -4.01 25.72 8.37
CA PHE A 16 -4.45 24.33 8.48
C PHE A 16 -4.67 23.67 7.11
N LEU A 17 -5.36 24.35 6.18
CA LEU A 17 -5.56 23.85 4.81
C LEU A 17 -4.24 23.69 4.07
N LYS A 18 -3.30 24.62 4.27
CA LYS A 18 -1.94 24.52 3.72
C LYS A 18 -1.20 23.31 4.30
N ALA A 19 -1.24 23.11 5.62
CA ALA A 19 -0.63 21.96 6.27
C ALA A 19 -1.21 20.62 5.75
N LEU A 20 -2.53 20.55 5.53
CA LEU A 20 -3.15 19.38 4.90
C LEU A 20 -2.69 19.19 3.45
N HIS A 21 -2.51 20.26 2.68
CA HIS A 21 -1.98 20.18 1.32
C HIS A 21 -0.53 19.66 1.30
N ASP A 22 0.30 20.17 2.21
CA ASP A 22 1.70 19.76 2.36
C ASP A 22 1.78 18.29 2.80
N GLU A 23 0.94 17.84 3.74
CA GLU A 23 0.88 16.44 4.16
C GLU A 23 0.41 15.51 3.02
N LYS A 24 -0.53 15.97 2.18
CA LYS A 24 -0.94 15.22 0.97
C LYS A 24 0.22 15.05 0.01
N ILE A 25 0.98 16.11 -0.27
CA ILE A 25 2.15 16.05 -1.17
C ILE A 25 3.22 15.12 -0.60
N LYS A 26 3.51 15.23 0.69
CA LYS A 26 4.44 14.35 1.40
C LYS A 26 3.99 12.89 1.32
N THR A 27 2.73 12.59 1.59
CA THR A 27 2.21 11.22 1.49
C THR A 27 2.30 10.67 0.05
N GLN A 28 2.13 11.52 -0.96
CA GLN A 28 2.34 11.14 -2.36
C GLN A 28 3.79 10.77 -2.66
N SER A 29 4.75 11.53 -2.11
CA SER A 29 6.17 11.23 -2.28
C SER A 29 6.56 9.93 -1.55
N GLU A 30 6.05 9.70 -0.34
CA GLU A 30 6.24 8.45 0.41
C GLU A 30 5.68 7.24 -0.36
N ARG A 31 4.48 7.35 -0.92
CA ARG A 31 3.89 6.29 -1.78
C ARG A 31 4.79 5.95 -2.97
N ALA A 32 5.35 6.98 -3.62
CA ALA A 32 6.28 6.78 -4.73
C ALA A 32 7.57 6.12 -4.26
N ALA A 33 8.12 6.54 -3.13
CA ALA A 33 9.30 5.94 -2.52
C ALA A 33 9.06 4.45 -2.20
N TYR A 34 7.95 4.09 -1.54
CA TYR A 34 7.60 2.69 -1.27
C TYR A 34 7.46 1.86 -2.53
N THR A 35 6.88 2.43 -3.60
CA THR A 35 6.77 1.74 -4.89
C THR A 35 8.15 1.45 -5.48
N THR A 36 9.03 2.46 -5.52
CA THR A 36 10.40 2.32 -6.01
C THR A 36 11.21 1.33 -5.16
N SER A 37 11.14 1.43 -3.84
CA SER A 37 11.81 0.51 -2.92
C SER A 37 11.30 -0.92 -3.08
N LYS A 38 10.00 -1.13 -3.32
CA LYS A 38 9.44 -2.45 -3.63
C LYS A 38 10.12 -3.05 -4.86
N PHE A 39 10.23 -2.30 -5.95
CA PHE A 39 10.92 -2.76 -7.16
C PHE A 39 12.39 -3.06 -6.89
N ALA A 40 13.11 -2.15 -6.21
CA ALA A 40 14.53 -2.33 -5.91
C ALA A 40 14.79 -3.58 -5.06
N PHE A 41 14.01 -3.80 -4.00
CA PHE A 41 14.13 -4.98 -3.14
C PHE A 41 13.81 -6.27 -3.89
N ILE A 42 12.74 -6.30 -4.67
CA ILE A 42 12.34 -7.51 -5.40
C ILE A 42 13.37 -7.85 -6.47
N THR A 43 13.84 -6.86 -7.24
CA THR A 43 14.93 -7.04 -8.21
C THR A 43 16.21 -7.51 -7.52
N GLY A 44 16.56 -6.94 -6.36
CA GLY A 44 17.71 -7.37 -5.56
C GLY A 44 17.57 -8.82 -5.09
N LEU A 45 16.40 -9.22 -4.59
CA LEU A 45 16.14 -10.59 -4.16
C LEU A 45 16.17 -11.59 -5.32
N PHE A 46 15.63 -11.23 -6.49
CA PHE A 46 15.76 -12.06 -7.69
C PHE A 46 17.22 -12.19 -8.13
N GLY A 47 17.96 -11.07 -8.16
CA GLY A 47 19.37 -11.06 -8.53
C GLY A 47 20.22 -11.92 -7.60
N LEU A 48 20.07 -11.74 -6.28
CA LEU A 48 20.76 -12.54 -5.27
C LEU A 48 20.31 -14.00 -5.29
N GLY A 49 19.01 -14.25 -5.41
CA GLY A 49 18.44 -15.61 -5.49
C GLY A 49 18.87 -16.37 -6.74
N ALA A 50 19.35 -15.69 -7.78
CA ALA A 50 19.94 -16.30 -8.96
C ALA A 50 21.39 -16.75 -8.76
N LEU A 51 22.08 -16.28 -7.72
CA LEU A 51 23.49 -16.55 -7.51
C LEU A 51 23.72 -17.92 -6.85
N LYS A 52 24.72 -18.64 -7.38
CA LYS A 52 25.37 -19.77 -6.72
C LYS A 52 26.84 -19.37 -6.53
N ILE A 53 27.30 -19.20 -5.29
CA ILE A 53 28.69 -18.82 -4.98
C ILE A 53 29.31 -19.97 -4.18
N GLY A 54 30.18 -20.74 -4.84
CA GLY A 54 30.71 -21.99 -4.28
C GLY A 54 29.57 -22.96 -3.96
N GLU A 55 29.55 -23.48 -2.73
CA GLU A 55 28.49 -24.38 -2.24
C GLU A 55 27.27 -23.64 -1.68
N ILE A 56 27.34 -22.31 -1.54
CA ILE A 56 26.26 -21.51 -0.97
C ILE A 56 25.21 -21.25 -2.05
N ASN A 57 24.00 -21.77 -1.82
CA ASN A 57 22.83 -21.55 -2.65
C ASN A 57 21.94 -20.45 -2.06
N PHE A 58 21.84 -19.31 -2.77
CA PHE A 58 21.01 -18.18 -2.36
C PHE A 58 19.54 -18.30 -2.82
N GLY A 59 19.15 -19.37 -3.51
CA GLY A 59 17.78 -19.60 -3.99
C GLY A 59 16.72 -19.56 -2.88
N TRP A 60 17.12 -19.81 -1.62
CA TRP A 60 16.24 -19.63 -0.45
C TRP A 60 15.72 -18.20 -0.29
N LEU A 61 16.43 -17.19 -0.80
CA LEU A 61 16.00 -15.79 -0.75
C LEU A 61 14.72 -15.54 -1.55
N LEU A 62 14.45 -16.35 -2.57
CA LEU A 62 13.27 -16.23 -3.41
C LEU A 62 11.98 -16.50 -2.63
N TYR A 63 12.04 -17.29 -1.56
CA TYR A 63 10.89 -17.57 -0.70
C TYR A 63 10.45 -16.35 0.12
N PHE A 64 11.32 -15.35 0.31
CA PHE A 64 10.98 -14.10 1.00
C PHE A 64 10.31 -13.07 0.09
N ILE A 65 10.38 -13.25 -1.24
CA ILE A 65 9.84 -12.29 -2.20
C ILE A 65 8.36 -11.99 -1.97
N PRO A 66 7.45 -12.98 -1.78
CA PRO A 66 6.04 -12.69 -1.50
C PRO A 66 5.83 -11.91 -0.22
N LEU A 67 6.57 -12.23 0.84
CA LEU A 67 6.46 -11.55 2.13
C LEU A 67 6.82 -10.07 2.00
N VAL A 68 7.95 -9.78 1.35
CA VAL A 68 8.41 -8.40 1.11
C VAL A 68 7.44 -7.66 0.19
N ALA A 69 6.98 -8.30 -0.89
CA ALA A 69 6.05 -7.69 -1.83
C ALA A 69 4.71 -7.32 -1.18
N ILE A 70 4.17 -8.21 -0.33
CA ILE A 70 2.94 -7.97 0.44
C ILE A 70 3.16 -6.87 1.49
N GLY A 71 4.31 -6.86 2.17
CA GLY A 71 4.65 -5.81 3.13
C GLY A 71 4.62 -4.42 2.49
N TYR A 72 5.29 -4.24 1.36
CA TYR A 72 5.24 -2.98 0.61
C TYR A 72 3.83 -2.63 0.11
N ASP A 73 3.04 -3.62 -0.30
CA ASP A 73 1.65 -3.36 -0.70
C ASP A 73 0.83 -2.74 0.43
N LEU A 74 1.03 -3.15 1.69
CA LEU A 74 0.34 -2.56 2.84
C LEU A 74 0.71 -1.08 3.02
N TYR A 75 1.99 -0.72 2.92
CA TYR A 75 2.44 0.67 3.03
C TYR A 75 1.90 1.54 1.88
N ILE A 76 2.02 1.07 0.63
CA ILE A 76 1.52 1.80 -0.54
C ILE A 76 0.00 2.03 -0.43
N ARG A 77 -0.74 1.02 0.07
CA ARG A 77 -2.18 1.10 0.31
C ARG A 77 -2.53 2.12 1.39
N ALA A 78 -1.80 2.14 2.51
CA ALA A 78 -1.99 3.11 3.59
C ALA A 78 -1.77 4.54 3.10
N SER A 79 -0.71 4.78 2.32
CA SER A 79 -0.45 6.10 1.72
C SER A 79 -1.53 6.50 0.72
N ASP A 80 -1.97 5.60 -0.17
CA ASP A 80 -3.04 5.88 -1.14
C ASP A 80 -4.36 6.27 -0.47
N LEU A 81 -4.71 5.60 0.64
CA LEU A 81 -5.87 5.94 1.45
C LEU A 81 -5.76 7.36 2.02
N SER A 82 -4.62 7.69 2.65
CA SER A 82 -4.39 9.01 3.24
C SER A 82 -4.52 10.13 2.19
N ILE A 83 -3.91 9.95 1.01
CA ILE A 83 -3.99 10.91 -0.11
C ILE A 83 -5.44 11.13 -0.56
N LYS A 84 -6.22 10.05 -0.70
CA LYS A 84 -7.63 10.12 -1.12
C LYS A 84 -8.49 10.81 -0.06
N LYS A 85 -8.25 10.51 1.22
CA LYS A 85 -8.96 11.11 2.35
C LYS A 85 -8.71 12.62 2.43
N ILE A 86 -7.43 13.04 2.42
CA ILE A 86 -7.06 14.46 2.43
C ILE A 86 -7.61 15.16 1.17
N GLY A 87 -7.47 14.52 0.00
CA GLY A 87 -7.96 15.09 -1.26
C GLY A 87 -9.48 15.28 -1.30
N ALA A 88 -10.26 14.35 -0.77
CA ALA A 88 -11.72 14.46 -0.70
C ALA A 88 -12.16 15.56 0.26
N PHE A 89 -11.47 15.70 1.40
CA PHE A 89 -11.71 16.79 2.35
C PHE A 89 -11.40 18.17 1.74
N LEU A 90 -10.22 18.33 1.14
CA LEU A 90 -9.83 19.60 0.50
C LEU A 90 -10.77 20.01 -0.64
N ARG A 91 -11.36 19.04 -1.36
CA ARG A 91 -12.34 19.32 -2.43
C ARG A 91 -13.71 19.76 -1.90
N THR A 92 -14.10 19.31 -0.72
CA THR A 92 -15.38 19.64 -0.10
C THR A 92 -15.32 20.94 0.70
N HIS A 93 -14.12 21.32 1.15
CA HIS A 93 -13.88 22.49 2.02
C HIS A 93 -12.89 23.48 1.39
N SER A 94 -12.84 23.59 0.05
CA SER A 94 -11.90 24.47 -0.67
C SER A 94 -12.11 25.96 -0.44
N THR A 95 -13.20 26.34 0.26
CA THR A 95 -13.66 27.74 0.36
C THR A 95 -14.37 28.01 1.69
N SER A 96 -14.13 27.19 2.73
CA SER A 96 -15.04 27.16 3.87
C SER A 96 -14.87 28.38 4.80
N GLU A 97 -15.86 29.27 4.77
CA GLU A 97 -16.13 30.34 5.75
C GLU A 97 -16.55 29.83 7.15
N THR A 98 -16.37 28.54 7.45
CA THR A 98 -16.79 27.92 8.72
C THR A 98 -15.66 27.92 9.74
N SER A 99 -15.93 28.45 10.94
CA SER A 99 -14.97 28.60 12.06
C SER A 99 -14.28 27.30 12.52
N ASP A 100 -14.81 26.13 12.16
CA ASP A 100 -14.48 24.85 12.80
C ASP A 100 -13.93 23.80 11.80
N ILE A 101 -13.04 24.22 10.89
CA ILE A 101 -12.51 23.34 9.84
C ILE A 101 -11.74 22.12 10.37
N GLU A 102 -11.06 22.26 11.51
CA GLU A 102 -10.30 21.18 12.15
C GLU A 102 -11.23 20.09 12.71
N LYS A 103 -12.32 20.47 13.39
CA LYS A 103 -13.36 19.53 13.83
C LYS A 103 -14.03 18.84 12.64
N SER A 104 -14.26 19.57 11.56
CA SER A 104 -14.77 19.00 10.31
C SER A 104 -13.81 17.97 9.72
N TRP A 105 -12.50 18.22 9.80
CA TRP A 105 -11.47 17.24 9.42
C TRP A 105 -11.47 16.02 10.34
N GLU A 106 -11.55 16.20 11.66
CA GLU A 106 -11.62 15.08 12.62
C GLU A 106 -12.87 14.22 12.38
N HIS A 107 -14.02 14.87 12.16
CA HIS A 107 -15.27 14.19 11.85
C HIS A 107 -15.21 13.47 10.50
N PHE A 108 -14.65 14.10 9.48
CA PHE A 108 -14.42 13.48 8.18
C PHE A 108 -13.45 12.31 8.28
N SER A 109 -12.37 12.45 9.03
CA SER A 109 -11.36 11.42 9.25
C SER A 109 -11.92 10.22 10.02
N THR A 110 -12.86 10.45 10.93
CA THR A 110 -13.55 9.39 11.69
C THR A 110 -14.69 8.73 10.91
N GLN A 111 -15.41 9.48 10.07
CA GLN A 111 -16.46 8.92 9.19
C GLN A 111 -15.88 8.12 8.01
N TYR A 112 -14.79 8.59 7.41
CA TYR A 112 -14.11 7.93 6.29
C TYR A 112 -12.90 7.10 6.74
N ARG A 113 -13.04 6.46 7.93
CA ARG A 113 -12.06 5.52 8.47
C ARG A 113 -12.06 4.28 7.58
N ASP A 114 -11.05 4.23 6.70
CA ASP A 114 -10.84 3.28 5.60
C ASP A 114 -11.82 3.47 4.43
N LYS A 115 -11.37 3.33 3.16
CA LYS A 115 -11.30 2.01 2.51
C LYS A 115 -10.52 2.07 1.19
N LEU A 116 -9.54 1.16 1.11
CA LEU A 116 -8.39 1.14 0.20
C LEU A 116 -8.75 1.13 -1.29
N ALA A 117 -7.87 1.62 -2.19
CA ALA A 117 -8.04 1.57 -3.65
C ALA A 117 -6.73 1.27 -4.41
N GLN A 118 -6.39 -0.01 -4.66
CA GLN A 118 -5.39 -0.35 -5.68
C GLN A 118 -5.47 -1.79 -6.22
N LEU A 119 -5.82 -1.90 -7.51
CA LEU A 119 -5.81 -3.14 -8.29
C LEU A 119 -4.41 -3.43 -8.87
N ALA A 120 -3.64 -2.39 -9.20
CA ALA A 120 -2.33 -2.50 -9.85
C ALA A 120 -1.23 -3.13 -8.97
N THR A 121 -1.19 -2.80 -7.68
CA THR A 121 -0.21 -3.38 -6.73
C THR A 121 -0.46 -4.85 -6.51
N THR A 122 -1.73 -5.24 -6.37
CA THR A 122 -2.13 -6.64 -6.18
C THR A 122 -1.78 -7.50 -7.40
N LEU A 123 -2.02 -7.00 -8.62
CA LEU A 123 -1.63 -7.69 -9.85
C LEU A 123 -0.11 -7.84 -9.98
N PHE A 124 0.63 -6.78 -9.65
CA PHE A 124 2.10 -6.82 -9.66
C PHE A 124 2.63 -7.85 -8.65
N THR A 125 2.07 -7.90 -7.44
CA THR A 125 2.42 -8.91 -6.43
C THR A 125 2.08 -10.32 -6.90
N THR A 126 0.93 -10.55 -7.55
CA THR A 126 0.61 -11.85 -8.15
C THR A 126 1.65 -12.26 -9.17
N PHE A 127 2.02 -11.35 -10.08
CA PHE A 127 3.03 -11.62 -11.10
C PHE A 127 4.37 -12.02 -10.47
N ILE A 128 4.80 -11.29 -9.45
CA ILE A 128 6.05 -11.56 -8.73
C ILE A 128 6.02 -12.91 -8.01
N ILE A 129 4.90 -13.27 -7.35
CA ILE A 129 4.75 -14.57 -6.70
C ILE A 129 4.91 -15.70 -7.74
N VAL A 130 4.26 -15.56 -8.90
CA VAL A 130 4.35 -16.55 -9.99
C VAL A 130 5.77 -16.62 -10.55
N ALA A 131 6.42 -15.47 -10.77
CA ALA A 131 7.80 -15.41 -11.25
C ALA A 131 8.78 -16.07 -10.27
N ALA A 132 8.64 -15.79 -8.96
CA ALA A 132 9.45 -16.42 -7.92
C ALA A 132 9.21 -17.93 -7.87
N ALA A 133 7.96 -18.37 -7.95
CA ALA A 133 7.60 -19.79 -7.98
C ALA A 133 8.21 -20.51 -9.20
N ALA A 134 8.12 -19.90 -10.39
CA ALA A 134 8.70 -20.44 -11.61
C ALA A 134 10.22 -20.53 -11.52
N PHE A 135 10.87 -19.53 -10.92
CA PHE A 135 12.32 -19.49 -10.77
C PHE A 135 12.83 -20.52 -9.75
N ILE A 136 12.16 -20.65 -8.59
CA ILE A 136 12.41 -21.70 -7.60
C ILE A 136 12.27 -23.09 -8.25
N TYR A 137 11.23 -23.28 -9.05
CA TYR A 137 11.00 -24.53 -9.79
C TYR A 137 12.11 -24.83 -10.79
N ALA A 138 12.58 -23.81 -11.53
CA ALA A 138 13.63 -23.96 -12.53
C ALA A 138 15.03 -24.25 -11.94
N GLN A 139 15.31 -23.82 -10.72
CA GLN A 139 16.61 -24.04 -10.06
C GLN A 139 16.78 -25.44 -9.41
N GLN A 140 15.71 -26.21 -9.27
CA GLN A 140 15.76 -27.54 -8.68
C GLN A 140 16.17 -28.59 -9.71
N GLU A 141 17.48 -28.89 -9.73
CA GLU A 141 18.11 -29.85 -10.66
C GLU A 141 17.97 -31.32 -10.20
N ASP A 142 17.89 -31.58 -8.87
CA ASP A 142 17.78 -32.93 -8.31
C ASP A 142 16.34 -33.30 -7.91
N LEU A 143 15.95 -34.53 -8.24
CA LEU A 143 14.64 -35.18 -8.03
C LEU A 143 13.82 -34.65 -6.84
N LYS A 144 12.97 -33.64 -7.11
CA LYS A 144 11.59 -33.46 -6.64
C LYS A 144 11.17 -34.33 -5.44
N SER A 145 11.82 -34.15 -4.30
CA SER A 145 11.45 -34.91 -3.11
C SER A 145 10.03 -34.53 -2.70
N ALA A 146 9.25 -35.50 -2.20
CA ALA A 146 7.88 -35.23 -1.76
C ALA A 146 7.83 -34.11 -0.69
N GLY A 147 8.89 -33.98 0.13
CA GLY A 147 9.05 -32.90 1.10
C GLY A 147 9.19 -31.52 0.47
N PHE A 148 10.00 -31.39 -0.60
CA PHE A 148 10.14 -30.13 -1.34
C PHE A 148 8.79 -29.67 -1.89
N TRP A 149 8.06 -30.57 -2.58
CA TRP A 149 6.75 -30.24 -3.15
C TRP A 149 5.73 -29.82 -2.10
N THR A 150 5.71 -30.49 -0.96
CA THR A 150 4.81 -30.16 0.14
C THR A 150 5.08 -28.73 0.63
N ILE A 151 6.33 -28.39 0.92
CA ILE A 151 6.71 -27.05 1.39
C ILE A 151 6.44 -25.99 0.32
N PHE A 152 6.83 -26.27 -0.93
CA PHE A 152 6.63 -25.35 -2.06
C PHE A 152 5.15 -25.03 -2.30
N LEU A 153 4.29 -26.06 -2.32
CA LEU A 153 2.86 -25.87 -2.51
C LEU A 153 2.21 -25.14 -1.34
N ILE A 154 2.60 -25.44 -0.10
CA ILE A 154 2.11 -24.71 1.09
C ILE A 154 2.52 -23.23 0.99
N TRP A 155 3.79 -22.95 0.69
CA TRP A 155 4.29 -21.59 0.54
C TRP A 155 3.57 -20.82 -0.57
N LEU A 156 3.39 -21.43 -1.74
CA LEU A 156 2.71 -20.82 -2.87
C LEU A 156 1.24 -20.55 -2.53
N PHE A 157 0.57 -21.51 -1.92
CA PHE A 157 -0.82 -21.40 -1.50
C PHE A 157 -1.02 -20.28 -0.48
N ILE A 158 -0.19 -20.23 0.57
CA ILE A 158 -0.23 -19.15 1.57
C ILE A 158 0.01 -17.79 0.93
N SER A 159 0.98 -17.69 0.02
CA SER A 159 1.31 -16.44 -0.67
C SER A 159 0.15 -15.93 -1.54
N LEU A 160 -0.45 -16.83 -2.33
CA LEU A 160 -1.60 -16.51 -3.17
C LEU A 160 -2.84 -16.16 -2.34
N ILE A 161 -3.14 -16.95 -1.30
CA ILE A 161 -4.27 -16.66 -0.40
C ILE A 161 -4.09 -15.32 0.27
N SER A 162 -2.91 -15.02 0.81
CA SER A 162 -2.66 -13.74 1.47
C SER A 162 -2.90 -12.58 0.51
N ASN A 163 -2.42 -12.68 -0.73
CA ASN A 163 -2.66 -11.68 -1.75
C ASN A 163 -4.15 -11.56 -2.13
N VAL A 164 -4.87 -12.68 -2.25
CA VAL A 164 -6.32 -12.71 -2.54
C VAL A 164 -7.14 -12.15 -1.38
N LEU A 165 -6.80 -12.46 -0.13
CA LEU A 165 -7.48 -11.89 1.05
C LEU A 165 -7.28 -10.39 1.12
N LEU A 166 -6.07 -9.92 0.81
CA LEU A 166 -5.77 -8.49 0.70
C LEU A 166 -6.54 -7.83 -0.45
N TRP A 167 -6.76 -8.52 -1.57
CA TRP A 167 -7.67 -8.06 -2.62
C TRP A 167 -9.11 -8.02 -2.10
N LYS A 168 -9.61 -9.11 -1.53
CA LYS A 168 -11.02 -9.23 -1.17
C LYS A 168 -11.40 -8.21 -0.12
N SER A 169 -10.59 -8.08 0.94
CA SER A 169 -10.72 -7.02 1.94
C SER A 169 -10.85 -5.67 1.25
N HIS A 170 -9.94 -5.37 0.34
CA HIS A 170 -9.93 -4.16 -0.47
C HIS A 170 -11.21 -3.95 -1.32
N ARG A 171 -11.73 -4.98 -2.00
CA ARG A 171 -12.95 -4.89 -2.82
C ARG A 171 -14.19 -4.68 -1.95
N ASP A 172 -14.33 -5.43 -0.87
CA ASP A 172 -15.43 -5.29 0.10
C ASP A 172 -15.41 -3.90 0.77
N GLN A 173 -14.23 -3.31 0.82
CA GLN A 173 -14.01 -1.97 1.27
C GLN A 173 -14.54 -0.93 0.26
N ILE A 174 -14.23 -1.03 -1.04
CA ILE A 174 -14.79 -0.12 -2.05
C ILE A 174 -16.32 -0.24 -2.17
N ARG A 175 -16.87 -1.47 -2.20
CA ARG A 175 -18.31 -1.66 -2.42
C ARG A 175 -19.18 -0.95 -1.38
N LYS A 176 -18.77 -0.98 -0.10
CA LYS A 176 -19.48 -0.28 0.97
C LYS A 176 -19.47 1.25 0.83
N LEU A 177 -18.50 1.82 0.10
CA LEU A 177 -18.45 3.26 -0.16
C LEU A 177 -19.37 3.68 -1.31
N ASP A 178 -19.50 2.84 -2.34
CA ASP A 178 -20.40 3.10 -3.46
C ASP A 178 -21.88 2.98 -3.05
N GLU A 179 -22.20 2.06 -2.12
CA GLU A 179 -23.54 1.91 -1.53
C GLU A 179 -23.98 3.11 -0.67
N LEU A 180 -23.04 3.91 -0.15
CA LEU A 180 -23.35 5.14 0.63
C LEU A 180 -23.57 6.38 -0.24
N LYS A 181 -23.36 6.29 -1.56
CA LYS A 181 -23.59 7.36 -2.54
C LYS A 181 -24.88 7.18 -3.36
N SER A 182 -25.65 6.15 -3.06
CA SER A 182 -26.97 5.84 -3.62
C SER A 182 -28.07 6.15 -2.61
#